data_AF-A0A2S6WLH7-F1
#
_entry.id   AF-A0A2S6WLH7-F1
#
_cell.length_a   1.000
_cell.length_b   1.000
_cell.length_c   1.000
_cell.angle_alpha   90.00
_cell.angle_beta   90.00
_cell.angle_gamma   90.00
#
_symmetry.space_group_name_H-M   'P 1'
#
loop_
_entity.id
_entity.type
_entity.pdbx_description
1 polymer ?
#
loop_
_entity_poly.entity_id
_entity_poly.type
_entity_poly.pdbx_seq_one_letter_code
_entity_poly.pdbx_strand_id
1 'polypeptide(L)'
;MAETDRQLTRRLEQVIMDLLERRAATASICPSDAAREAYEGDDEGWRALMEPARRAAWRLVAAGEVEVTQAGRPVTETEARGPIRIRRTGR
;
A
#
# COMPACT_ATOMS: atom_id res chain seq x y z
N MET A 1 15.24 -14.07 8.03
CA MET A 1 15.11 -12.61 7.83
C MET A 1 14.65 -12.28 6.41
N ALA A 2 15.46 -12.51 5.36
CA ALA A 2 15.08 -12.16 3.99
C ALA A 2 13.80 -12.85 3.47
N GLU A 3 13.52 -14.07 3.91
CA GLU A 3 12.28 -14.77 3.56
C GLU A 3 11.05 -14.18 4.25
N THR A 4 11.18 -13.82 5.52
CA THR A 4 10.15 -13.12 6.32
C THR A 4 9.79 -11.78 5.70
N ASP A 5 10.79 -11.00 5.25
CA ASP A 5 10.56 -9.72 4.60
C ASP A 5 9.84 -9.86 3.24
N ARG A 6 10.18 -10.90 2.47
CA ARG A 6 9.48 -11.23 1.22
C ARG A 6 8.04 -11.70 1.47
N GLN A 7 7.81 -12.49 2.52
CA GLN A 7 6.46 -12.93 2.89
C GLN A 7 5.61 -11.76 3.36
N LEU A 8 6.16 -10.88 4.20
CA LEU A 8 5.50 -9.66 4.64
C LEU A 8 5.16 -8.74 3.47
N THR A 9 6.09 -8.56 2.52
CA THR A 9 5.84 -7.74 1.33
C THR A 9 4.67 -8.30 0.52
N ARG A 10 4.65 -9.61 0.25
CA ARG A 10 3.54 -10.26 -0.47
C ARG A 10 2.21 -10.15 0.28
N ARG A 11 2.22 -10.28 1.60
CA ARG A 11 1.02 -10.08 2.43
C ARG A 11 0.48 -8.66 2.29
N LEU A 12 1.36 -7.65 2.33
CA LEU A 12 0.98 -6.26 2.18
C LEU A 12 0.46 -5.94 0.77
N GLU A 13 1.05 -6.52 -0.27
CA GLU A 13 0.55 -6.42 -1.64
C GLU A 13 -0.89 -6.96 -1.73
N GLN A 14 -1.15 -8.15 -1.18
CA GLN A 14 -2.49 -8.73 -1.14
C GLN A 14 -3.49 -7.86 -0.38
N VAL A 15 -3.11 -7.40 0.82
CA VAL A 15 -3.96 -6.54 1.65
C VAL A 15 -4.30 -5.23 0.95
N ILE A 16 -3.35 -4.61 0.23
CA ILE A 16 -3.61 -3.40 -0.55
C ILE A 16 -4.69 -3.66 -1.60
N MET A 17 -4.57 -4.75 -2.35
CA MET A 17 -5.54 -5.10 -3.40
C MET A 17 -6.91 -5.43 -2.79
N ASP A 18 -6.98 -6.25 -1.75
CA ASP A 18 -8.23 -6.62 -1.07
C ASP A 18 -8.97 -5.39 -0.54
N LEU A 19 -8.25 -4.45 0.09
CA LEU A 19 -8.83 -3.22 0.61
C LEU A 19 -9.36 -2.31 -0.50
N LEU A 20 -8.68 -2.28 -1.64
CA LEU A 20 -9.11 -1.51 -2.80
C LEU A 20 -10.32 -2.13 -3.49
N GLU A 21 -10.35 -3.45 -3.63
CA GLU A 21 -11.44 -4.22 -4.24
C GLU A 21 -12.76 -4.06 -3.48
N ARG A 22 -12.70 -4.03 -2.14
CA ARG A 22 -13.89 -3.82 -1.27
C ARG A 22 -14.48 -2.41 -1.36
N ARG A 23 -13.81 -1.46 -2.01
CA ARG A 23 -14.23 -0.06 -2.13
C ARG A 23 -14.77 0.24 -3.54
N ALA A 24 -15.40 1.40 -3.69
CA ALA A 24 -15.78 1.91 -5.01
C ALA A 24 -14.56 2.03 -5.95
N ALA A 25 -14.78 1.93 -7.26
CA ALA A 25 -13.71 1.96 -8.27
C ALA A 25 -12.82 3.22 -8.20
N THR A 26 -13.40 4.35 -7.80
CA THR A 26 -12.70 5.65 -7.68
C THR A 26 -12.08 5.89 -6.30
N ALA A 27 -12.30 4.99 -5.34
CA ALA A 27 -11.81 5.14 -3.98
C ALA A 27 -10.29 4.90 -3.91
N SER A 28 -9.69 5.39 -2.82
CA SER A 28 -8.29 5.16 -2.50
C SER A 28 -8.13 4.73 -1.05
N ILE A 29 -6.97 4.17 -0.72
CA ILE A 29 -6.49 3.93 0.65
C ILE A 29 -5.17 4.68 0.89
N CYS A 30 -4.64 4.63 2.11
CA CYS A 30 -3.27 5.06 2.42
C CYS A 30 -2.43 3.89 2.94
N PRO A 31 -1.08 4.04 3.02
CA PRO A 31 -0.22 2.99 3.57
C PRO A 31 -0.60 2.55 4.99
N SER A 32 -1.16 3.47 5.81
CA SER A 32 -1.57 3.13 7.17
C SER A 32 -2.83 2.26 7.24
N ASP A 33 -3.67 2.27 6.21
CA ASP A 33 -4.83 1.36 6.13
C ASP A 33 -4.32 -0.07 5.91
N ALA A 34 -3.43 -0.25 4.93
CA ALA A 34 -2.83 -1.56 4.64
C ALA A 34 -1.96 -2.08 5.79
N ALA A 35 -1.19 -1.19 6.42
CA ALA A 35 -0.36 -1.56 7.57
C ALA A 35 -1.19 -2.07 8.76
N ARG A 36 -2.33 -1.41 9.06
CA ARG A 36 -3.23 -1.85 10.14
C ARG A 36 -3.90 -3.18 9.82
N GLU A 37 -4.42 -3.33 8.60
CA GLU A 37 -5.08 -4.57 8.18
C GLU A 37 -4.11 -5.76 8.12
N ALA A 38 -2.85 -5.53 7.75
CA ALA A 38 -1.84 -6.58 7.69
C ALA A 38 -1.29 -6.99 9.06
N TYR A 39 -1.42 -6.14 10.08
CA TYR A 39 -0.86 -6.38 11.42
C TYR A 39 -1.79 -7.30 12.23
N GLU A 40 -1.22 -8.33 12.85
CA GLU A 40 -1.97 -9.36 13.58
C GLU A 40 -2.09 -9.10 15.08
N GLY A 41 -1.42 -8.07 15.59
CA GLY A 41 -1.50 -7.69 17.00
C GLY A 41 -2.55 -6.62 17.28
N ASP A 42 -2.93 -6.50 18.54
CA ASP A 42 -3.92 -5.52 19.02
C ASP A 42 -3.27 -4.18 19.47
N ASP A 43 -1.96 -4.03 19.27
CA ASP A 43 -1.19 -2.85 19.67
C ASP A 43 -0.81 -1.93 18.48
N GLU A 44 0.06 -0.95 18.75
CA GLU A 44 0.50 0.06 17.78
C GLU A 44 1.62 -0.40 16.83
N GLY A 45 1.98 -1.69 16.84
CA GLY A 45 3.04 -2.33 16.08
C GLY A 45 2.87 -2.26 14.56
N TRP A 46 1.64 -2.03 14.08
CA TRP A 46 1.36 -1.72 12.68
C TRP A 46 2.18 -0.52 12.15
N ARG A 47 2.61 0.41 13.01
CA ARG A 47 3.45 1.55 12.59
C ARG A 47 4.78 1.11 12.00
N ALA A 48 5.35 -0.01 12.46
CA ALA A 48 6.55 -0.59 11.88
C ALA A 48 6.33 -1.10 10.45
N LEU A 49 5.07 -1.35 10.05
CA LEU A 49 4.69 -1.79 8.72
C LEU A 49 4.46 -0.64 7.74
N MET A 50 4.56 0.62 8.14
CA MET A 50 4.32 1.76 7.24
C MET A 50 5.27 1.80 6.04
N GLU A 51 6.58 1.68 6.27
CA GLU A 51 7.57 1.64 5.19
C GLU A 51 7.46 0.37 4.33
N PRO A 52 7.29 -0.84 4.92
CA PRO A 52 6.91 -2.03 4.15
C PRO A 52 5.68 -1.83 3.27
N ALA A 53 4.60 -1.21 3.79
CA ALA A 53 3.37 -0.97 3.05
C ALA A 53 3.58 0.01 1.89
N ARG A 54 4.39 1.07 2.10
CA ARG A 54 4.80 1.99 1.04
C ARG A 54 5.57 1.26 -0.07
N ARG A 55 6.54 0.40 0.27
CA ARG A 55 7.28 -0.40 -0.73
C ARG A 55 6.39 -1.37 -1.49
N ALA A 56 5.45 -2.04 -0.81
CA ALA A 56 4.48 -2.91 -1.45
C ALA A 56 3.62 -2.15 -2.46
N ALA A 57 3.15 -0.95 -2.12
CA ALA A 57 2.41 -0.09 -3.05
C ALA A 57 3.24 0.23 -4.31
N TRP A 58 4.53 0.55 -4.19
CA TRP A 58 5.38 0.82 -5.36
C TRP A 58 5.64 -0.41 -6.22
N ARG A 59 5.72 -1.60 -5.62
CA ARG A 59 5.81 -2.85 -6.38
C ARG A 59 4.54 -3.10 -7.19
N LEU A 60 3.38 -2.81 -6.63
CA LEU A 60 2.10 -2.88 -7.35
C LEU A 60 2.00 -1.81 -8.46
N VAL A 61 2.56 -0.61 -8.24
CA VAL A 61 2.69 0.40 -9.32
C VAL A 61 3.56 -0.14 -10.45
N ALA A 62 4.71 -0.74 -10.13
CA ALA A 62 5.59 -1.34 -11.14
C ALA A 62 4.93 -2.51 -11.88
N ALA A 63 3.99 -3.21 -11.24
CA ALA A 63 3.17 -4.25 -11.86
C ALA A 63 1.98 -3.70 -12.67
N GLY A 64 1.68 -2.40 -12.58
CA GLY A 64 0.55 -1.77 -13.28
C GLY A 64 -0.82 -1.96 -12.63
N GLU A 65 -0.86 -2.47 -11.40
CA GLU A 65 -2.10 -2.83 -10.68
C GLU A 65 -2.72 -1.63 -9.93
N VAL A 66 -1.87 -0.70 -9.50
CA VAL A 66 -2.29 0.49 -8.74
C VAL A 66 -1.57 1.74 -9.23
N GLU A 67 -2.15 2.89 -8.92
CA GLU A 67 -1.52 4.20 -9.07
C GLU A 67 -1.38 4.84 -7.67
N VAL A 68 -0.22 5.45 -7.43
CA VAL A 68 0.01 6.26 -6.23
C VAL A 68 -0.15 7.74 -6.58
N THR A 69 -0.94 8.44 -5.76
CA THR A 69 -1.15 9.87 -5.89
C THR A 69 -0.76 10.61 -4.61
N GLN A 70 -0.34 11.87 -4.77
CA GLN A 70 -0.10 12.81 -3.69
C GLN A 70 -0.82 14.12 -4.02
N ALA A 71 -1.61 14.64 -3.07
CA ALA A 71 -2.51 15.77 -3.32
C ALA A 71 -3.39 15.59 -4.59
N GLY A 72 -3.84 14.36 -4.84
CA GLY A 72 -4.69 13.98 -5.98
C GLY A 72 -3.97 13.86 -7.32
N ARG A 73 -2.64 14.05 -7.37
CA ARG A 73 -1.84 13.94 -8.61
C ARG A 73 -1.00 12.67 -8.60
N PRO A 74 -0.89 11.95 -9.72
CA PRO A 74 0.05 10.82 -9.83
C PRO A 74 1.48 11.28 -9.53
N VAL A 75 2.24 10.45 -8.81
CA VAL A 75 3.63 10.70 -8.45
C VAL A 75 4.47 9.44 -8.60
N THR A 76 5.76 9.59 -8.84
CA THR A 76 6.73 8.48 -8.82
C THR A 76 7.25 8.22 -7.41
N GLU A 77 7.90 7.05 -7.22
CA GLU A 77 8.51 6.68 -5.94
C GLU A 77 9.53 7.69 -5.45
N THR A 78 10.34 8.24 -6.36
CA THR A 78 11.40 9.19 -6.03
C THR A 78 10.88 10.59 -5.69
N GLU A 79 9.70 10.97 -6.20
CA GLU A 79 9.04 12.27 -5.94
C GLU A 79 8.19 12.27 -4.67
N ALA A 80 7.56 11.14 -4.34
CA ALA A 80 6.60 11.05 -3.25
C ALA A 80 7.24 11.33 -1.89
N ARG A 81 6.66 12.24 -1.10
CA ARG A 81 7.11 12.60 0.25
C ARG A 81 5.91 12.80 1.15
N GLY A 82 5.93 12.17 2.33
CA GLY A 82 4.83 12.29 3.28
C GLY A 82 3.57 11.54 2.84
N PRO A 83 2.36 12.03 3.18
CA PRO A 83 1.12 11.31 2.92
C PRO A 83 0.86 11.05 1.43
N ILE A 84 0.53 9.79 1.11
CA ILE A 84 0.16 9.35 -0.24
C ILE A 84 -1.15 8.58 -0.22
N ARG A 85 -1.81 8.50 -1.37
CA ARG A 85 -3.01 7.68 -1.60
C ARG A 85 -2.71 6.63 -2.66
N ILE A 86 -3.26 5.45 -2.48
CA ILE A 86 -3.13 4.30 -3.39
C ILE A 86 -4.52 4.05 -3.96
N ARG A 87 -4.66 3.95 -5.28
CA ARG A 87 -5.93 3.62 -5.96
C ARG A 87 -5.69 2.61 -7.07
N ARG A 88 -6.72 1.87 -7.48
CA ARG A 88 -6.64 0.96 -8.64
C ARG A 88 -6.35 1.77 -9.90
N THR A 89 -5.53 1.23 -10.80
CA THR A 89 -5.48 1.71 -12.18
C THR A 89 -6.83 1.43 -12.81
N GLY A 90 -7.50 2.48 -13.31
CA GLY A 90 -8.80 2.31 -13.95
C GLY A 90 -8.67 1.43 -15.19
N ARG A 91 -9.35 0.29 -15.20
CA ARG A 91 -9.81 -0.34 -16.44
C ARG A 91 -11.23 0.14 -16.74
#